data_AF-A0A419JUI6-F1
#
_entry.id   AF-A0A419JUI6-F1
#
_cell.length_a   1.000
_cell.length_b   1.000
_cell.length_c   1.000
_cell.angle_alpha   90.00
_cell.angle_beta   90.00
_cell.angle_gamma   90.00
#
_symmetry.space_group_name_H-M   'P 1'
#
loop_
_entity.id
_entity.type
_entity.pdbx_description
1 polymer ?
#
loop_
_entity_poly.entity_id
_entity_poly.type
_entity_poly.pdbx_seq_one_letter_code
_entity_poly.pdbx_strand_id
1 'polypeptide(L)'
;MNKKLGISVGIVVIVAILAGFFLGQMTARIEPAVKGGIAGAIVSFVFLYFLHDRNFRREKRRELVEKKLEKLYSPLHFNIEIIKASVGESKLGYKKKTNEESSRMKTFLDQLIEQNSYLASKELQQLLPKMHGVGFSNLTEEDVEKITELVEKGYNELLREYNKFLNE
;
A
#
# COMPACT_ATOMS: atom_id res chain seq x y z
N MET A 1 -18.58 -2.86 0.07
CA MET A 1 -19.05 -2.65 -1.32
C MET A 1 -19.18 -1.14 -1.55
N ASN A 2 -18.29 -0.54 -2.34
CA ASN A 2 -18.08 0.91 -2.41
C ASN A 2 -19.24 1.63 -3.11
N LYS A 3 -20.17 2.22 -2.33
CA LYS A 3 -21.27 3.07 -2.83
C LYS A 3 -20.79 4.19 -3.79
N LYS A 4 -19.55 4.68 -3.62
CA LYS A 4 -18.97 5.71 -4.51
C LYS A 4 -18.64 5.20 -5.93
N LEU A 5 -18.31 3.92 -6.09
CA LEU A 5 -18.04 3.32 -7.42
C LEU A 5 -19.35 3.09 -8.19
N GLY A 6 -20.43 2.68 -7.49
CA GLY A 6 -21.74 2.49 -8.10
C GLY A 6 -22.35 3.79 -8.62
N ILE A 7 -22.13 4.90 -7.92
CA ILE A 7 -22.59 6.23 -8.35
C ILE A 7 -21.80 6.72 -9.58
N SER A 8 -20.47 6.51 -9.64
CA SER A 8 -19.69 6.98 -10.80
C SER A 8 -19.96 6.17 -12.08
N VAL A 9 -20.12 4.85 -11.97
CA VAL A 9 -20.53 3.99 -13.10
C VAL A 9 -21.95 4.35 -13.54
N GLY A 10 -22.85 4.59 -12.59
CA GLY A 10 -24.22 5.06 -12.89
C GLY A 10 -24.23 6.38 -13.66
N ILE A 11 -23.40 7.35 -13.27
CA ILE A 11 -23.30 8.64 -13.99
C ILE A 11 -22.73 8.44 -15.39
N VAL A 12 -21.70 7.60 -15.59
CA VAL A 12 -21.14 7.32 -16.93
C VAL A 12 -22.17 6.65 -17.84
N VAL A 13 -22.95 5.71 -17.31
CA VAL A 13 -24.03 5.04 -18.06
C VAL A 13 -25.14 6.03 -18.40
N ILE A 14 -25.54 6.89 -17.46
CA ILE A 14 -26.55 7.93 -17.71
C ILE A 14 -26.06 8.95 -18.74
N VAL A 15 -24.80 9.40 -18.67
CA VAL A 15 -24.21 10.30 -19.66
C VAL A 15 -24.10 9.62 -21.03
N ALA A 16 -23.76 8.34 -21.10
CA ALA A 16 -23.73 7.58 -22.35
C ALA A 16 -25.14 7.38 -22.96
N ILE A 17 -26.15 7.11 -22.12
CA ILE A 17 -27.55 6.97 -22.54
C ILE A 17 -28.10 8.33 -23.00
N LEU A 18 -27.85 9.41 -22.25
CA LEU A 18 -28.26 10.76 -22.63
C LEU A 18 -27.56 11.21 -23.91
N ALA A 19 -26.26 10.95 -24.06
CA ALA A 19 -25.52 11.22 -25.29
C ALA A 19 -26.10 10.42 -26.47
N GLY A 20 -26.41 9.13 -26.28
CA GLY A 20 -27.05 8.28 -27.30
C GLY A 20 -28.47 8.75 -27.67
N PHE A 21 -29.25 9.22 -26.70
CA PHE A 21 -30.59 9.79 -26.92
C PHE A 21 -30.52 11.12 -27.67
N PHE A 22 -29.61 12.03 -27.28
CA PHE A 22 -29.37 13.28 -27.99
C PHE A 22 -28.83 13.05 -29.42
N LEU A 23 -27.93 12.07 -29.61
CA LEU A 23 -27.48 11.63 -30.93
C LEU A 23 -28.63 11.07 -31.78
N GLY A 24 -29.54 10.28 -31.19
CA GLY A 24 -30.72 9.75 -31.87
C GLY A 24 -31.70 10.84 -32.33
N GLN A 25 -31.89 11.89 -31.53
CA GLN A 25 -32.75 13.04 -31.87
C GLN A 25 -32.09 13.98 -32.90
N MET A 26 -30.78 14.17 -32.82
CA MET A 26 -30.03 15.04 -33.73
C MET A 26 -29.71 14.39 -35.09
N THR A 27 -29.63 13.07 -35.16
CA THR A 27 -29.27 12.36 -36.41
C THR A 27 -30.33 12.48 -37.51
N ALA A 28 -31.55 12.92 -37.19
CA ALA A 28 -32.62 13.19 -38.16
C ALA A 28 -32.44 14.50 -38.96
N ARG A 29 -31.53 15.42 -38.57
CA ARG A 29 -31.38 16.74 -39.23
C ARG A 29 -29.94 17.26 -39.40
N ILE A 30 -28.90 16.49 -39.09
CA ILE A 30 -27.52 17.01 -39.03
C ILE A 30 -26.60 16.37 -40.09
N GLU A 31 -25.80 17.22 -40.75
CA GLU A 31 -24.77 16.87 -41.74
C GLU A 31 -23.72 15.86 -41.21
N PRO A 32 -23.19 14.98 -42.08
CA PRO A 32 -22.29 13.88 -41.67
C PRO A 32 -20.99 14.37 -40.99
N ALA A 33 -20.50 15.57 -41.31
CA ALA A 33 -19.30 16.15 -40.71
C ALA A 33 -19.46 16.42 -39.19
N VAL A 34 -20.65 16.89 -38.77
CA VAL A 34 -20.93 17.20 -37.35
C VAL A 34 -21.13 15.90 -36.55
N LYS A 35 -21.67 14.84 -37.17
CA LYS A 35 -21.78 13.50 -36.56
C LYS A 35 -20.40 12.90 -36.25
N GLY A 36 -19.43 13.08 -37.16
CA GLY A 36 -18.04 12.67 -36.94
C GLY A 36 -17.36 13.43 -35.79
N GLY A 37 -17.61 14.75 -35.68
CA GLY A 37 -17.08 15.58 -34.60
C GLY A 37 -17.59 15.18 -33.20
N ILE A 38 -18.89 14.88 -33.07
CA ILE A 38 -19.50 14.46 -31.79
C ILE A 38 -18.99 13.07 -31.38
N ALA A 39 -18.91 12.12 -32.31
CA ALA A 39 -18.36 10.79 -32.03
C ALA A 39 -16.89 10.86 -31.58
N GLY A 40 -16.07 11.69 -32.22
CA GLY A 40 -14.69 11.93 -31.81
C GLY A 40 -14.57 12.50 -30.39
N ALA A 41 -15.41 13.48 -30.04
CA ALA A 41 -15.41 14.09 -28.70
C ALA A 41 -15.75 13.09 -27.59
N ILE A 42 -16.72 12.20 -27.82
CA ILE A 42 -17.12 11.17 -26.84
C ILE A 42 -15.97 10.17 -26.62
N VAL A 43 -15.33 9.69 -27.69
CA VAL A 43 -14.21 8.75 -27.59
C VAL A 43 -13.03 9.40 -26.85
N SER A 44 -12.69 10.65 -27.16
CA SER A 44 -11.65 11.40 -26.44
C SER A 44 -11.98 11.59 -24.96
N PHE A 45 -13.23 11.87 -24.62
CA PHE A 45 -13.65 12.05 -23.22
C PHE A 45 -13.55 10.75 -22.41
N VAL A 46 -14.01 9.62 -22.98
CA VAL A 46 -13.87 8.30 -22.35
C VAL A 46 -12.40 7.92 -22.18
N PHE A 47 -11.56 8.22 -23.17
CA PHE A 47 -10.12 7.94 -23.11
C PHE A 47 -9.41 8.79 -22.05
N LEU A 48 -9.71 10.09 -21.97
CA LEU A 48 -9.16 10.97 -20.92
C LEU A 48 -9.62 10.55 -19.52
N TYR A 49 -10.89 10.16 -19.37
CA TYR A 49 -11.39 9.63 -18.10
C TYR A 49 -10.67 8.34 -17.70
N PHE A 50 -10.44 7.42 -18.64
CA PHE A 50 -9.70 6.19 -18.41
C PHE A 50 -8.24 6.47 -17.98
N LEU A 51 -7.58 7.42 -18.63
CA LEU A 51 -6.22 7.84 -18.26
C LEU A 51 -6.20 8.47 -16.86
N HIS A 52 -7.16 9.34 -16.55
CA HIS A 52 -7.26 9.99 -15.24
C HIS A 52 -7.52 8.97 -14.12
N ASP A 53 -8.45 8.04 -14.30
CA ASP A 53 -8.75 6.99 -13.33
C ASP A 53 -7.55 6.04 -13.14
N ARG A 54 -6.79 5.75 -14.21
CA ARG A 54 -5.55 4.97 -14.12
C ARG A 54 -4.47 5.72 -13.33
N ASN A 55 -4.28 7.01 -13.58
CA ASN A 55 -3.29 7.83 -12.87
C ASN A 55 -3.66 8.01 -11.40
N PHE A 56 -4.93 8.27 -11.09
CA PHE A 56 -5.41 8.42 -9.72
C PHE A 56 -5.27 7.13 -8.90
N ARG A 57 -5.53 5.97 -9.51
CA ARG A 57 -5.27 4.66 -8.85
C ARG A 57 -3.78 4.45 -8.59
N ARG A 58 -2.91 4.88 -9.50
CA ARG A 58 -1.45 4.79 -9.34
C ARG A 58 -0.96 5.67 -8.20
N GLU A 59 -1.38 6.92 -8.14
CA GLU A 59 -1.02 7.86 -7.07
C GLU A 59 -1.43 7.33 -5.69
N LYS A 60 -2.67 6.84 -5.55
CA LYS A 60 -3.14 6.22 -4.30
C LYS A 60 -2.34 4.99 -3.91
N ARG A 61 -1.94 4.18 -4.90
CA ARG A 61 -1.12 2.99 -4.65
C ARG A 61 0.28 3.39 -4.19
N ARG A 62 0.88 4.39 -4.82
CA ARG A 62 2.17 4.97 -4.42
C ARG A 62 2.13 5.50 -2.99
N GLU A 63 1.13 6.33 -2.65
CA GLU A 63 0.96 6.90 -1.31
C GLU A 63 0.84 5.79 -0.25
N LEU A 64 0.10 4.71 -0.56
CA LEU A 64 -0.05 3.57 0.33
C LEU A 64 1.26 2.79 0.51
N VAL A 65 2.03 2.58 -0.56
CA VAL A 65 3.34 1.91 -0.52
C VAL A 65 4.33 2.72 0.30
N GLU A 66 4.40 4.02 0.06
CA GLU A 66 5.25 4.96 0.79
C GLU A 66 4.91 4.96 2.28
N LYS A 67 3.62 5.06 2.62
CA LYS A 67 3.15 4.99 4.01
C LYS A 67 3.49 3.66 4.69
N LYS A 68 3.40 2.53 3.97
CA LYS A 68 3.78 1.21 4.50
C LYS A 68 5.28 1.11 4.76
N LEU A 69 6.10 1.61 3.84
CA LEU A 69 7.56 1.64 3.99
C LEU A 69 7.98 2.52 5.16
N GLU A 70 7.51 3.76 5.20
CA GLU A 70 7.94 4.75 6.19
C GLU A 70 7.50 4.38 7.61
N LYS A 71 6.24 3.99 7.80
CA LYS A 71 5.66 3.86 9.14
C LYS A 71 5.83 2.49 9.78
N LEU A 72 6.01 1.44 8.97
CA LEU A 72 6.03 0.07 9.46
C LEU A 72 7.30 -0.67 9.04
N TYR A 73 7.50 -0.87 7.73
CA TYR A 73 8.51 -1.81 7.26
C TYR A 73 9.95 -1.31 7.44
N SER A 74 10.23 -0.03 7.21
CA SER A 74 11.56 0.55 7.42
C SER A 74 11.99 0.51 8.89
N PRO A 75 11.18 1.03 9.84
CA PRO A 75 11.53 0.93 11.25
C PRO A 75 11.53 -0.51 11.77
N LEU A 76 10.65 -1.42 11.31
CA LEU A 76 10.75 -2.84 11.68
C LEU A 76 12.06 -3.48 11.19
N HIS A 77 12.42 -3.25 9.94
CA HIS A 77 13.65 -3.78 9.34
C HIS A 77 14.88 -3.32 10.13
N PHE A 78 14.99 -2.01 10.39
CA PHE A 78 16.11 -1.43 11.13
C PHE A 78 16.25 -2.01 12.54
N ASN A 79 15.14 -2.14 13.29
CA ASN A 79 15.20 -2.66 14.65
C ASN A 79 15.50 -4.16 14.69
N ILE A 80 14.97 -4.94 13.72
CA ILE A 80 15.30 -6.36 13.59
C ILE A 80 16.77 -6.57 13.22
N GLU A 81 17.33 -5.73 12.36
CA GLU A 81 18.76 -5.76 11.99
C GLU A 81 19.65 -5.45 13.21
N ILE A 82 19.27 -4.49 14.05
CA ILE A 82 19.95 -4.22 15.33
C ILE A 82 19.86 -5.42 16.28
N ILE A 83 18.70 -6.07 16.37
CA ILE A 83 18.51 -7.25 17.20
C ILE A 83 19.38 -8.40 16.68
N LYS A 84 19.37 -8.68 15.37
CA LYS A 84 20.23 -9.66 14.72
C LYS A 84 21.72 -9.40 14.98
N ALA A 85 22.18 -8.15 14.83
CA ALA A 85 23.56 -7.76 15.12
C ALA A 85 23.91 -8.00 16.61
N SER A 86 23.00 -7.66 17.52
CA SER A 86 23.19 -7.85 18.96
C SER A 86 23.21 -9.33 19.36
N VAL A 87 22.43 -10.18 18.69
CA VAL A 87 22.41 -11.63 18.91
C VAL A 87 23.63 -12.31 18.27
N GLY A 88 24.08 -11.85 17.10
CA GLY A 88 25.31 -12.31 16.46
C GLY A 88 26.56 -12.03 17.31
N GLU A 89 26.65 -10.85 17.94
CA GLU A 89 27.72 -10.51 18.87
C GLU A 89 27.70 -11.31 20.18
N SER A 90 26.58 -11.93 20.55
CA SER A 90 26.53 -12.82 21.72
C SER A 90 27.39 -14.09 21.55
N LYS A 91 27.74 -14.45 20.30
CA LYS A 91 28.73 -15.50 20.00
C LYS A 91 30.19 -15.02 20.12
N LEU A 92 30.44 -13.71 20.20
CA LEU A 92 31.77 -13.09 20.32
C LEU A 92 32.00 -12.34 21.64
N GLY A 93 31.16 -12.57 22.65
CA GLY A 93 31.45 -12.17 24.02
C GLY A 93 31.25 -10.68 24.31
N TYR A 94 30.07 -10.14 24.03
CA TYR A 94 29.62 -8.87 24.62
C TYR A 94 28.42 -9.04 25.55
N LYS A 95 28.57 -8.39 26.71
CA LYS A 95 27.66 -8.33 27.86
C LYS A 95 26.23 -8.02 27.42
N LYS A 96 25.29 -8.78 28.00
CA LYS A 96 23.88 -8.44 28.24
C LYS A 96 23.69 -6.91 28.18
N LYS A 97 23.17 -6.40 27.06
CA LYS A 97 22.77 -4.99 26.92
C LYS A 97 22.04 -4.59 28.20
N THR A 98 22.45 -3.47 28.78
CA THR A 98 21.87 -2.97 30.03
C THR A 98 20.35 -2.96 29.91
N ASN A 99 19.67 -3.34 30.99
CA ASN A 99 18.22 -3.56 31.06
C ASN A 99 17.38 -2.38 30.49
N GLU A 100 17.99 -1.20 30.42
CA GLU A 100 17.39 0.05 29.95
C GLU A 100 17.31 0.18 28.42
N GLU A 101 18.34 -0.21 27.65
CA GLU A 101 18.31 -0.14 26.18
C GLU A 101 17.31 -1.14 25.59
N SER A 102 17.27 -2.35 26.17
CA SER A 102 16.30 -3.37 25.78
C SER A 102 14.87 -2.93 26.09
N SER A 103 14.65 -2.24 27.21
CA SER A 103 13.34 -1.69 27.58
C SER A 103 12.88 -0.57 26.64
N ARG A 104 13.78 0.33 26.23
CA ARG A 104 13.49 1.40 25.25
C ARG A 104 13.15 0.82 23.87
N MET A 105 13.94 -0.16 23.41
CA MET A 105 13.70 -0.87 22.16
C MET A 105 12.32 -1.55 22.15
N LYS A 106 12.00 -2.27 23.23
CA LYS A 106 10.70 -2.92 23.40
C LYS A 106 9.54 -1.91 23.35
N THR A 107 9.67 -0.80 24.09
CA THR A 107 8.62 0.25 24.13
C THR A 107 8.38 0.84 22.74
N PHE A 108 9.45 1.06 21.96
CA PHE A 108 9.33 1.54 20.60
C PHE A 108 8.64 0.52 19.66
N LEU A 109 9.02 -0.76 19.75
CA LEU A 109 8.37 -1.83 18.99
C LEU A 109 6.89 -1.95 19.33
N ASP A 110 6.55 -1.89 20.62
CA ASP A 110 5.16 -1.94 21.09
C ASP A 110 4.33 -0.80 20.46
N GLN A 111 4.84 0.44 20.53
CA GLN A 111 4.18 1.61 19.93
C GLN A 111 4.01 1.47 18.41
N LEU A 112 5.04 0.98 17.73
CA LEU A 112 5.03 0.81 16.28
C LEU A 112 3.99 -0.24 15.86
N ILE A 113 3.90 -1.35 16.59
CA ILE A 113 2.93 -2.42 16.35
C ILE A 113 1.50 -1.93 16.61
N GLU A 114 1.26 -1.25 17.74
CA GLU A 114 -0.05 -0.70 18.08
C GLU A 114 -0.55 0.28 17.01
N GLN A 115 0.32 1.17 16.56
CA GLN A 115 -0.07 2.24 15.65
C GLN A 115 -0.14 1.78 14.19
N ASN A 116 0.65 0.78 13.78
CA ASN A 116 0.88 0.50 12.36
C ASN A 116 0.66 -0.96 11.94
N SER A 117 0.31 -1.88 12.84
CA SER A 117 0.10 -3.31 12.49
C SER A 117 -0.93 -3.53 11.37
N TYR A 118 -1.93 -2.64 11.24
CA TYR A 118 -2.93 -2.70 10.17
C TYR A 118 -2.35 -2.50 8.76
N LEU A 119 -1.11 -1.97 8.65
CA LEU A 119 -0.40 -1.77 7.39
C LEU A 119 0.39 -3.02 6.94
N ALA A 120 0.56 -4.00 7.82
CA ALA A 120 1.33 -5.21 7.57
C ALA A 120 0.69 -6.14 6.54
N SER A 121 1.48 -7.07 5.98
CA SER A 121 0.92 -8.24 5.29
C SER A 121 0.10 -9.09 6.26
N LYS A 122 -0.86 -9.88 5.76
CA LYS A 122 -1.71 -10.72 6.61
C LYS A 122 -0.90 -11.69 7.47
N GLU A 123 0.14 -12.27 6.90
CA GLU A 123 1.05 -13.20 7.58
C GLU A 123 1.82 -12.49 8.69
N LEU A 124 2.38 -11.31 8.40
CA LEU A 124 3.10 -10.52 9.41
C LEU A 124 2.14 -10.04 10.51
N GLN A 125 0.93 -9.60 10.15
CA GLN A 125 -0.07 -9.13 11.10
C GLN A 125 -0.47 -10.20 12.15
N GLN A 126 -0.41 -11.49 11.80
CA GLN A 126 -0.67 -12.58 12.74
C GLN A 126 0.47 -12.80 13.75
N LEU A 127 1.70 -12.44 13.36
CA LEU A 127 2.90 -12.65 14.16
C LEU A 127 3.33 -11.42 14.97
N LEU A 128 2.99 -10.21 14.52
CA LEU A 128 3.30 -8.96 15.25
C LEU A 128 2.83 -8.94 16.71
N PRO A 129 1.65 -9.49 17.08
CA PRO A 129 1.24 -9.56 18.49
C PRO A 129 2.20 -10.36 19.38
N LYS A 130 2.95 -11.32 18.82
CA LYS A 130 3.99 -12.05 19.57
C LYS A 130 5.16 -11.15 19.95
N MET A 131 5.40 -10.07 19.22
CA MET A 131 6.42 -9.08 19.58
C MET A 131 5.91 -7.97 20.48
N HIS A 132 4.61 -7.99 20.82
CA HIS A 132 3.98 -6.93 21.60
C HIS A 132 3.85 -7.31 23.09
N GLY A 133 4.16 -6.36 23.97
CA GLY A 133 3.87 -6.46 25.39
C GLY A 133 4.57 -7.65 26.06
N VAL A 134 3.78 -8.54 26.68
CA VAL A 134 4.27 -9.76 27.37
C VAL A 134 4.69 -10.85 26.37
N GLY A 135 4.17 -10.81 25.13
CA GLY A 135 4.54 -11.76 24.08
C GLY A 135 6.03 -11.71 23.76
N PHE A 136 6.62 -10.52 23.82
CA PHE A 136 8.03 -10.30 23.51
C PHE A 136 8.99 -11.16 24.36
N SER A 137 8.64 -11.39 25.63
CA SER A 137 9.43 -12.23 26.54
C SER A 137 9.36 -13.73 26.24
N ASN A 138 8.35 -14.14 25.46
CA ASN A 138 8.11 -15.53 25.07
C ASN A 138 8.48 -15.80 23.60
N LEU A 139 9.16 -14.87 22.93
CA LEU A 139 9.63 -15.04 21.57
C LEU A 139 10.66 -16.17 21.49
N THR A 140 10.39 -17.13 20.62
CA THR A 140 11.34 -18.20 20.29
C THR A 140 12.27 -17.74 19.16
N GLU A 141 13.42 -18.39 19.01
CA GLU A 141 14.36 -18.12 17.91
C GLU A 141 13.69 -18.32 16.53
N GLU A 142 12.88 -19.37 16.39
CA GLU A 142 12.10 -19.66 15.18
C GLU A 142 11.07 -18.56 14.87
N ASP A 143 10.41 -18.01 15.90
CA ASP A 143 9.48 -16.89 15.72
C ASP A 143 10.21 -15.63 15.23
N VAL A 144 11.37 -15.32 15.82
CA VAL A 144 12.19 -14.17 15.42
C VAL A 144 12.68 -14.33 13.98
N GLU A 145 13.12 -15.53 13.59
CA GLU A 145 13.57 -15.82 12.22
C GLU A 145 12.43 -15.64 11.21
N LYS A 146 11.25 -16.22 11.48
CA LYS A 146 10.05 -16.06 10.62
C LYS A 146 9.60 -14.61 10.50
N ILE A 147 9.55 -13.87 11.60
CA ILE A 147 9.15 -12.46 11.58
C ILE A 147 10.16 -11.65 10.77
N THR A 148 11.45 -11.94 10.94
CA THR A 148 12.48 -11.25 10.17
C THR A 148 12.35 -11.51 8.68
N GLU A 149 12.18 -12.77 8.27
CA GLU A 149 12.02 -13.14 6.86
C GLU A 149 10.83 -12.40 6.24
N LEU A 150 9.69 -12.33 6.94
CA LEU A 150 8.49 -11.65 6.47
C LEU A 150 8.67 -10.12 6.39
N VAL A 151 9.40 -9.52 7.32
CA VAL A 151 9.72 -8.10 7.29
C VAL A 151 10.66 -7.78 6.14
N GLU A 152 11.75 -8.55 5.97
CA GLU A 152 12.72 -8.37 4.89
C GLU A 152 12.06 -8.54 3.51
N LYS A 153 11.25 -9.60 3.34
CA LYS A 153 10.50 -9.85 2.12
C LYS A 153 9.55 -8.69 1.80
N GLY A 154 8.72 -8.28 2.78
CA GLY A 154 7.76 -7.20 2.57
C GLY A 154 8.43 -5.84 2.31
N TYR A 155 9.54 -5.56 3.00
CA TYR A 155 10.35 -4.36 2.78
C TYR A 155 10.91 -4.32 1.35
N ASN A 156 11.54 -5.41 0.90
CA ASN A 156 12.13 -5.51 -0.44
C ASN A 156 11.07 -5.42 -1.55
N GLU A 157 9.92 -6.07 -1.37
CA GLU A 157 8.81 -5.99 -2.32
C GLU A 157 8.27 -4.56 -2.44
N LEU A 158 8.04 -3.88 -1.31
CA LEU A 158 7.56 -2.50 -1.28
C LEU A 158 8.61 -1.53 -1.85
N LEU A 159 9.89 -1.72 -1.53
CA LEU A 159 10.98 -0.89 -2.06
C LEU A 159 11.09 -1.03 -3.58
N ARG A 160 10.98 -2.26 -4.11
CA ARG A 160 10.94 -2.50 -5.56
C ARG A 160 9.74 -1.82 -6.22
N GLU A 161 8.57 -1.90 -5.59
CA GLU A 161 7.37 -1.23 -6.07
C GLU A 161 7.50 0.30 -6.04
N TYR A 162 8.09 0.85 -4.98
CA TYR A 162 8.39 2.27 -4.85
C TYR A 162 9.36 2.76 -5.93
N ASN A 163 10.46 2.03 -6.15
CA ASN A 163 11.44 2.33 -7.19
C ASN A 163 10.83 2.29 -8.60
N LYS A 164 9.83 1.42 -8.83
CA LYS A 164 9.09 1.41 -10.10
C LYS A 164 8.32 2.71 -10.32
N PHE A 165 7.77 3.33 -9.27
CA PHE A 165 7.10 4.63 -9.39
C PHE A 165 8.07 5.80 -9.61
N LEU A 166 9.35 5.67 -9.22
CA LEU A 166 10.37 6.71 -9.44
C LEU A 166 10.95 6.68 -10.86
N ASN A 167 10.94 5.52 -11.52
CA ASN A 167 11.52 5.32 -12.85
C ASN A 167 10.48 5.29 -13.99
N GLU A 168 9.18 5.42 -13.69
CA GLU A 168 8.08 5.59 -14.66
C GLU A 168 7.77 7.08 -14.90
#